data_AF-A0A914Y2P7-F1
#
_entry.id   AF-A0A914Y2P7-F1
#
_cell.length_a   1.000
_cell.length_b   1.000
_cell.length_c   1.000
_cell.angle_alpha   90.00
_cell.angle_beta   90.00
_cell.angle_gamma   90.00
#
_symmetry.space_group_name_H-M   'P 1'
#
loop_
_entity.id
_entity.type
_entity.pdbx_description
1 polymer ?
#
loop_
_entity_poly.entity_id
_entity_poly.type
_entity_poly.pdbx_seq_one_letter_code
_entity_poly.pdbx_strand_id
1 'polypeptide(L)' 'MLDAAKEFDRRFGGRTTAQKFMVVFTDAYSQDDPVDASAKLYQERVKVLAVAVDDARQPPDHEQLKAIATDQK' A
#
# COMPACT_ATOMS: atom_id res chain seq x y z
N MET A 1 -6.65 -0.30 -2.54
CA MET A 1 -5.66 0.56 -1.87
C MET A 1 -6.09 2.03 -1.83
N LEU A 2 -6.42 2.63 -2.99
CA LEU A 2 -6.77 4.06 -3.07
C LEU A 2 -8.02 4.44 -2.26
N ASP A 3 -9.00 3.55 -2.12
CA ASP A 3 -10.16 3.83 -1.27
C ASP A 3 -9.80 3.94 0.21
N ALA A 4 -8.90 3.07 0.69
CA ALA A 4 -8.40 3.13 2.07
C ALA A 4 -7.63 4.43 2.36
N ALA A 5 -7.04 5.07 1.35
CA ALA A 5 -6.35 6.35 1.51
C ALA A 5 -7.30 7.48 1.94
N LYS A 6 -8.60 7.37 1.63
CA LYS A 6 -9.62 8.35 2.02
C LYS A 6 -9.74 8.46 3.53
N GLU A 7 -9.43 7.40 4.28
CA GLU A 7 -9.46 7.39 5.76
C GLU A 7 -8.48 8.39 6.39
N PHE A 8 -7.48 8.88 5.63
CA PHE A 8 -6.60 9.96 6.10
C PHE A 8 -7.23 11.36 6.02
N ASP A 9 -8.45 11.49 5.49
CA ASP A 9 -9.20 12.75 5.47
C ASP A 9 -9.67 13.12 6.89
N ARG A 10 -9.74 14.43 7.18
CA ARG A 10 -10.21 14.93 8.48
C ARG A 10 -11.61 14.46 8.83
N ARG A 11 -12.47 14.23 7.84
CA ARG A 11 -13.84 13.71 8.00
C ARG A 11 -13.87 12.33 8.66
N PHE A 12 -12.80 11.55 8.51
CA PHE A 12 -12.64 10.22 9.10
C PHE A 12 -11.64 10.20 10.27
N GLY A 13 -11.28 11.37 10.82
CA GLY A 13 -10.35 11.49 11.95
C GLY A 13 -8.88 11.63 11.56
N GLY A 14 -8.58 11.79 10.27
CA GLY A 14 -7.23 12.05 9.77
C GLY A 14 -6.63 13.38 10.28
N ARG A 15 -5.34 13.35 10.63
CA ARG A 15 -4.60 14.53 11.13
C ARG A 15 -3.63 15.01 10.07
N THR A 16 -3.76 16.27 9.65
CA THR A 16 -2.93 16.85 8.56
C THR A 16 -1.45 17.01 8.92
N THR A 17 -1.12 17.01 10.22
CA THR A 17 0.26 17.11 10.72
C THR A 17 0.88 15.76 11.06
N ALA A 18 0.10 14.68 11.06
CA ALA A 18 0.59 13.35 11.37
C ALA A 18 1.20 12.69 10.12
N GLN A 19 2.20 11.84 10.33
CA GLN A 19 2.69 10.96 9.27
C GLN A 19 1.64 9.89 8.96
N LYS A 20 1.42 9.62 7.66
CA LYS A 20 0.45 8.64 7.17
C LYS A 20 1.17 7.34 6.84
N PHE A 21 0.76 6.25 7.47
CA PHE A 21 1.27 4.91 7.21
C PHE A 21 0.11 3.99 6.86
N MET A 22 0.28 3.20 5.81
CA MET A 22 -0.65 2.16 5.38
C MET A 22 0.10 0.83 5.38
N VAL A 23 -0.46 -0.19 5.99
CA VAL A 23 0.09 -1.55 5.98
C VAL A 23 -0.85 -2.42 5.16
N VAL A 24 -0.34 -3.02 4.09
CA VAL A 24 -1.10 -3.84 3.16
C VAL A 24 -0.66 -5.29 3.34
N PHE A 25 -1.58 -6.13 3.80
CA PHE A 25 -1.39 -7.57 3.86
C PHE A 25 -1.94 -8.19 2.57
N THR A 26 -1.11 -8.90 1.82
CA THR A 26 -1.46 -9.44 0.49
C THR A 26 -0.61 -10.64 0.13
N ASP A 27 -1.13 -11.52 -0.72
CA ASP A 27 -0.41 -12.59 -1.42
C ASP A 27 0.38 -12.07 -2.65
N ALA A 28 0.25 -10.78 -2.96
CA ALA A 28 0.90 -10.08 -4.07
C ALA A 28 0.47 -10.53 -5.47
N TYR A 29 -0.72 -11.12 -5.61
CA TYR A 29 -1.33 -11.39 -6.91
C TYR A 29 -2.44 -10.38 -7.21
N SER A 30 -2.04 -9.15 -7.52
CA SER A 30 -2.98 -8.08 -7.86
C SER A 30 -3.69 -8.38 -9.18
N GLN A 31 -4.99 -8.07 -9.23
CA GLN A 31 -5.80 -8.13 -10.46
C GLN A 31 -5.65 -6.87 -11.32
N ASP A 32 -5.17 -5.77 -10.72
CA ASP A 32 -4.89 -4.49 -11.35
C ASP A 32 -3.41 -4.12 -11.19
N ASP A 33 -2.90 -3.15 -11.96
CA ASP A 33 -1.52 -2.67 -11.80
C ASP A 33 -1.35 -1.88 -10.48
N PRO A 34 -0.55 -2.38 -9.52
CA PRO A 34 -0.33 -1.69 -8.24
C PRO A 34 0.53 -0.44 -8.36
N VAL A 35 1.31 -0.26 -9.44
CA VAL A 35 2.31 0.83 -9.57
C VAL A 35 1.64 2.20 -9.53
N ASP A 36 0.55 2.40 -10.28
CA ASP A 36 -0.14 3.69 -10.33
C ASP A 36 -0.76 4.07 -8.99
N ALA A 37 -1.33 3.09 -8.29
CA ALA A 37 -1.90 3.29 -6.97
C ALA A 37 -0.80 3.69 -5.96
N SER A 38 0.32 2.97 -5.95
CA SER A 38 1.47 3.27 -5.08
C SER A 38 2.08 4.64 -5.39
N ALA A 39 2.23 5.00 -6.66
CA ALA A 39 2.75 6.30 -7.08
C ALA A 39 1.86 7.45 -6.57
N LYS A 40 0.54 7.29 -6.66
CA LYS A 40 -0.42 8.28 -6.13
C LYS A 40 -0.32 8.40 -4.61
N LEU A 41 -0.23 7.28 -3.89
CA LEU A 41 -0.07 7.27 -2.43
C LEU A 41 1.24 7.93 -1.99
N TYR A 42 2.32 7.71 -2.74
CA TYR A 42 3.60 8.37 -2.52
C TYR A 42 3.50 9.89 -2.69
N GLN A 43 2.84 10.37 -3.76
CA GLN A 43 2.58 11.80 -3.97
C GLN A 43 1.75 12.42 -2.82
N GLU A 44 0.83 11.66 -2.24
CA GLU A 44 0.03 12.06 -1.07
C GLU A 44 0.77 11.95 0.28
N ARG A 45 2.07 11.62 0.23
CA ARG A 45 2.96 11.39 1.39
C ARG A 45 2.49 10.28 2.32
N VAL A 46 1.85 9.25 1.76
CA VAL A 46 1.49 8.03 2.47
C VAL A 46 2.61 7.02 2.30
N LYS A 47 3.13 6.50 3.42
CA LYS A 47 4.09 5.39 3.41
C LYS A 47 3.35 4.07 3.42
N VAL A 48 3.49 3.28 2.37
CA VAL A 48 2.90 1.95 2.23
C VAL A 48 3.95 0.88 2.55
N LEU A 49 3.61 0.02 3.50
CA LEU A 49 4.36 -1.18 3.86
C LEU A 49 3.61 -2.39 3.33
N ALA A 50 4.20 -3.12 2.39
CA ALA A 50 3.66 -4.38 1.89
C ALA A 50 4.13 -5.53 2.80
N VAL A 51 3.18 -6.30 3.33
CA VAL A 51 3.44 -7.50 4.12
C VAL A 51 2.88 -8.68 3.36
N ALA A 52 3.79 -9.55 2.90
CA ALA A 52 3.42 -10.76 2.22
C ALA A 52 2.73 -11.72 3.19
N VAL A 53 1.60 -12.28 2.78
CA VAL A 53 0.95 -13.40 3.45
C VAL A 53 1.35 -14.66 2.70
N ASP A 54 2.10 -15.53 3.35
CA ASP A 54 2.60 -16.76 2.75
C ASP A 54 1.48 -17.80 2.62
N ASP A 55 1.36 -18.42 1.44
CA ASP A 55 0.48 -19.57 1.19
C ASP A 55 1.34 -20.76 0.78
N ALA A 56 1.14 -21.91 1.44
CA ALA A 56 1.88 -23.13 1.16
C ALA A 56 1.74 -23.61 -0.31
N ARG A 57 0.71 -23.15 -1.03
CA ARG A 57 0.45 -23.52 -2.42
C ARG A 57 1.11 -22.59 -3.42
N GLN A 58 1.39 -21.34 -3.04
CA GLN A 58 1.90 -20.34 -3.96
C GLN A 58 2.71 -19.29 -3.18
N PRO A 59 4.02 -19.16 -3.46
CA PRO A 59 4.80 -18.09 -2.87
C PRO A 59 4.34 -16.74 -3.42
N PRO A 60 4.46 -15.66 -2.63
CA PRO A 60 4.03 -14.34 -3.05
C PRO A 60 4.89 -13.80 -4.20
N ASP A 61 4.27 -13.01 -5.08
CA ASP A 61 4.98 -12.31 -6.16
C ASP A 61 5.82 -11.14 -5.58
N HIS A 62 7.14 -11.36 -5.53
CA HIS A 62 8.08 -10.38 -4.99
C HIS A 62 8.14 -9.07 -5.77
N GLU A 63 7.90 -9.08 -7.08
CA GLU A 63 7.93 -7.85 -7.88
C GLU A 63 6.69 -7.00 -7.61
N GLN A 64 5.52 -7.64 -7.48
CA GLN A 64 4.31 -6.93 -7.08
C GLN A 64 4.38 -6.43 -5.62
N LEU A 65 4.96 -7.19 -4.69
CA LEU A 65 5.20 -6.69 -3.32
C LEU A 65 6.02 -5.39 -3.33
N LYS A 66 7.10 -5.35 -4.11
CA LYS A 66 7.92 -4.15 -4.27
C LYS A 66 7.14 -3.01 -4.93
N ALA A 67 6.29 -3.31 -5.91
CA ALA A 67 5.45 -2.32 -6.57
C ALA A 67 4.38 -1.71 -5.63
N ILE A 68 3.89 -2.48 -4.66
CA ILE A 68 2.95 -2.02 -3.63
C ILE A 68 3.64 -1.14 -2.58
N ALA A 69 4.87 -1.48 -2.20
CA ALA A 69 5.63 -0.71 -1.23
C ALA A 69 6.08 0.64 -1.83
N THR A 70 5.84 1.74 -1.11
CA THR A 70 6.25 3.08 -1.58
C THR A 70 7.68 3.46 -1.14
N ASP A 71 8.25 2.71 -0.19
CA ASP A 71 9.62 2.92 0.28
C ASP A 71 10.50 1.85 -0.36
N GLN A 72 11.17 2.22 -1.45
CA GLN A 72 12.15 1.38 -2.12
C GLN A 72 13.54 1.85 -1.68
N LYS A 73 14.08 1.16 -0.68
CA LYS A 73 15.50 1.25 -0.35
C LYS A 73 16.32 0.29 -1.19
#